data_AF-A0A0M1J325-F1
#
_entry.id   AF-A0A0M1J325-F1
#
_cell.length_a   1.000
_cell.length_b   1.000
_cell.length_c   1.000
_cell.angle_alpha   90.00
_cell.angle_beta   90.00
_cell.angle_gamma   90.00
#
_symmetry.space_group_name_H-M   'P 1'
#
loop_
_entity.id
_entity.type
_entity.pdbx_description
1 polymer ?
#
loop_
_entity_poly.entity_id
_entity_poly.type
_entity_poly.pdbx_seq_one_letter_code
_entity_poly.pdbx_strand_id
1 'polypeptide(L)'
;MLSGDLKLIQWGKQHYQGHDERINHVMQQIFEHYNLEGLAMPYTLDDFERDYLRSHVHLLPPADRLKGLRPEERLEGLKPSDLLKSLKPEERLEGLRPADLLKRLKPEERLEGMHSEDIIRNLDAQELIRLQELLAAHKKQ
;
A
#
# COMPACT_ATOMS: atom_id res chain seq x y z
N MET A 1 12.79 25.79 -19.92
CA MET A 1 14.08 26.28 -20.43
C MET A 1 15.28 25.51 -19.87
N LEU A 2 15.06 24.31 -19.36
CA LEU A 2 16.09 23.57 -18.64
C LEU A 2 16.30 22.19 -19.28
N SER A 3 16.11 21.96 -20.58
CA SER A 3 16.24 20.60 -21.14
C SER A 3 17.70 20.22 -21.47
N GLY A 4 18.04 18.93 -21.43
CA GLY A 4 19.30 18.38 -21.96
C GLY A 4 19.27 18.07 -23.46
N ASP A 5 18.10 18.18 -24.11
CA ASP A 5 17.96 18.05 -25.56
C ASP A 5 18.43 19.33 -26.25
N LEU A 6 19.42 19.19 -27.12
CA LEU A 6 20.00 20.28 -27.90
C LEU A 6 18.95 21.08 -28.68
N LYS A 7 17.89 20.45 -29.19
CA LYS A 7 16.80 21.14 -29.92
C LYS A 7 15.99 22.03 -29.00
N LEU A 8 15.66 21.54 -27.80
CA LEU A 8 14.90 22.29 -26.80
C LEU A 8 15.73 23.42 -26.18
N ILE A 9 17.05 23.23 -26.05
CA ILE A 9 17.99 24.28 -25.63
C ILE A 9 18.03 25.40 -26.68
N GLN A 10 18.19 25.07 -27.96
CA GLN A 10 18.20 26.05 -29.06
C GLN A 10 16.87 26.81 -29.15
N TRP A 11 15.76 26.10 -29.03
CA TRP A 11 14.43 26.72 -28.98
C TRP A 11 14.29 27.64 -27.76
N GLY A 12 14.74 27.20 -26.58
CA GLY A 12 14.75 27.99 -25.35
C GLY A 12 15.58 29.27 -25.47
N LYS A 13 16.77 29.20 -26.07
CA LYS A 13 17.62 30.37 -26.34
C LYS A 13 16.93 31.41 -27.22
N GLN A 14 16.22 30.96 -28.25
CA GLN A 14 15.53 31.85 -29.20
C GLN A 14 14.26 32.48 -28.64
N HIS A 15 13.57 31.78 -27.73
CA HIS A 15 12.26 32.19 -27.23
C HIS A 15 12.30 32.68 -25.78
N TYR A 16 13.49 32.80 -25.18
CA TYR A 16 13.60 33.35 -23.84
C TYR A 16 13.32 34.84 -23.82
N GLN A 17 12.25 35.20 -23.12
CA GLN A 17 11.90 36.57 -22.77
C GLN A 17 11.92 36.68 -21.26
N GLY A 18 13.11 36.82 -20.66
CA GLY A 18 13.19 37.12 -19.23
C GLY A 18 12.78 38.57 -18.97
N HIS A 19 12.14 38.79 -17.83
CA HIS A 19 11.63 40.10 -17.41
C HIS A 19 12.71 40.98 -16.74
N ASP A 20 13.88 40.42 -16.38
CA ASP A 20 15.02 41.11 -15.78
C ASP A 20 16.27 40.96 -16.67
N GLU A 21 16.89 42.07 -17.04
CA GLU A 21 18.07 42.12 -17.92
C GLU A 21 19.27 41.36 -17.35
N ARG A 22 19.45 41.34 -16.03
CA ARG A 22 20.55 40.62 -15.37
C ARG A 22 20.37 39.12 -15.48
N ILE A 23 19.14 38.65 -15.28
CA ILE A 23 18.82 37.22 -15.39
C ILE A 23 18.97 36.77 -16.85
N ASN A 24 18.52 37.61 -17.80
CA ASN A 24 18.74 37.37 -19.23
C ASN A 24 20.23 37.21 -19.56
N HIS A 25 21.08 38.10 -19.04
CA HIS A 25 22.52 38.03 -19.29
C HIS A 25 23.15 36.73 -18.75
N VAL A 26 22.84 36.35 -17.51
CA VAL A 26 23.35 35.12 -16.89
C VAL A 26 22.91 33.89 -17.67
N MET A 27 21.63 33.83 -18.09
CA MET A 27 21.13 32.69 -18.87
C MET A 27 21.81 32.58 -20.24
N GLN A 28 22.07 33.70 -20.92
CA GLN A 28 22.79 33.67 -22.20
C GLN A 28 24.22 33.17 -22.04
N GLN A 29 24.93 33.61 -21.01
CA GLN A 29 26.28 33.13 -20.71
C GLN A 29 26.30 31.63 -20.43
N ILE A 30 25.33 31.12 -19.68
CA ILE A 30 25.17 29.68 -19.44
C ILE A 30 24.97 28.95 -20.77
N PHE A 31 24.06 29.39 -21.63
CA PHE A 31 23.84 28.74 -22.93
C PHE A 31 25.08 28.74 -23.82
N GLU A 32 25.84 29.84 -23.84
CA GLU A 32 27.08 29.92 -24.62
C GLU A 32 28.11 28.92 -24.11
N HIS A 33 28.28 28.82 -22.80
CA HIS A 33 29.23 27.90 -22.20
C HIS A 33 28.92 26.43 -22.55
N TYR A 34 27.67 26.01 -22.38
CA TYR A 34 27.26 24.64 -22.71
C TYR A 34 27.34 24.33 -24.21
N ASN A 35 27.03 25.29 -25.09
CA ASN A 35 27.15 25.11 -26.53
C ASN A 35 28.62 25.01 -26.99
N LEU A 36 29.52 25.83 -26.42
CA LEU A 36 30.93 25.83 -26.78
C LEU A 36 31.64 24.54 -26.35
N GLU A 37 31.26 23.99 -25.20
CA GLU A 37 31.86 22.77 -24.66
C GLU A 37 31.18 21.48 -25.16
N GLY A 38 30.08 21.60 -25.94
CA GLY A 38 29.30 20.46 -26.41
C GLY A 38 28.70 19.63 -25.26
N LEU A 39 28.54 20.24 -24.08
CA LEU A 39 28.07 19.57 -22.88
C LEU A 39 26.55 19.56 -22.84
N ALA A 40 25.99 18.41 -22.48
CA ALA A 40 24.59 18.32 -22.10
C ALA A 40 24.39 19.02 -20.75
N MET A 41 23.29 19.76 -20.61
CA MET A 41 22.90 20.34 -19.33
C MET A 41 22.70 19.21 -18.30
N PRO A 42 23.36 19.25 -17.12
CA PRO A 42 23.29 18.18 -16.13
C PRO A 42 21.94 18.11 -15.41
N TYR A 43 21.16 19.19 -15.43
CA TYR A 43 19.81 19.24 -14.85
C TYR A 43 18.80 19.57 -15.95
N THR A 44 17.90 18.62 -16.20
CA THR A 44 16.96 18.69 -17.32
C THR A 44 15.57 19.21 -16.91
N LEU A 45 14.71 19.49 -17.88
CA LEU A 45 13.32 19.88 -17.62
C LEU A 45 12.57 18.69 -17.04
N ASP A 46 12.88 17.49 -17.52
CA ASP A 46 12.34 16.24 -17.00
C ASP A 46 12.77 16.02 -15.54
N ASP A 47 14.02 16.37 -15.19
CA ASP A 47 14.48 16.35 -13.80
C ASP A 47 13.71 17.36 -12.95
N PHE A 48 13.53 18.59 -13.44
CA PHE A 48 12.72 19.60 -12.78
C PHE A 48 11.28 19.14 -12.58
N GLU A 49 10.63 18.63 -13.61
CA GLU A 49 9.25 18.15 -13.55
C GLU A 49 9.12 17.00 -12.57
N ARG A 50 10.05 16.03 -12.60
CA ARG A 50 10.08 14.91 -11.66
C ARG A 50 10.23 15.39 -10.22
N ASP A 51 11.17 16.28 -9.95
CA ASP A 51 11.45 16.77 -8.60
C ASP A 51 10.32 17.68 -8.08
N TYR A 52 9.76 18.51 -8.96
CA TYR A 52 8.59 19.34 -8.66
C TYR A 52 7.40 18.47 -8.31
N LEU A 53 7.05 17.49 -9.15
CA LEU A 53 5.95 16.57 -8.87
C LEU A 53 6.18 15.78 -7.59
N ARG A 54 7.40 15.26 -7.38
CA ARG A 54 7.75 14.51 -6.16
C ARG A 54 7.58 15.35 -4.89
N SER A 55 8.00 16.60 -4.93
CA SER A 55 7.90 17.51 -3.79
C SER A 55 6.48 18.05 -3.58
N HIS A 56 5.68 18.20 -4.64
CA HIS A 56 4.36 18.86 -4.59
C HIS A 56 3.18 17.90 -4.68
N VAL A 57 3.39 16.59 -4.81
CA VAL A 57 2.31 15.57 -4.87
C VAL A 57 1.36 15.65 -3.67
N HIS A 58 1.84 16.11 -2.52
CA HIS A 58 1.06 16.29 -1.31
C HIS A 58 0.00 17.41 -1.41
N LEU A 59 0.15 18.34 -2.35
CA LEU A 59 -0.84 19.38 -2.63
C LEU A 59 -2.09 18.82 -3.30
N LEU A 60 -2.01 17.63 -3.89
CA LEU A 60 -3.16 16.95 -4.47
C LEU A 60 -3.98 16.25 -3.36
N PRO A 61 -5.32 16.32 -3.43
CA PRO A 61 -6.19 15.48 -2.62
C PRO A 61 -5.81 14.00 -2.74
N PRO A 62 -5.90 13.19 -1.66
CA PRO A 62 -5.57 11.76 -1.72
C PRO A 62 -6.30 11.01 -2.85
N ALA A 63 -7.56 11.36 -3.11
CA ALA A 63 -8.35 10.74 -4.18
C ALA A 63 -7.74 10.99 -5.57
N ASP A 64 -7.25 12.20 -5.84
CA ASP A 64 -6.64 12.55 -7.12
C ASP A 64 -5.28 11.89 -7.30
N ARG A 65 -4.51 11.70 -6.21
CA ARG A 65 -3.25 10.95 -6.23
C ARG A 65 -3.41 9.50 -6.65
N LEU A 66 -4.55 8.88 -6.34
CA LEU A 66 -4.85 7.48 -6.64
C LEU A 66 -5.69 7.31 -7.92
N LYS A 67 -6.05 8.40 -8.58
CA LYS A 67 -6.88 8.39 -9.79
C LYS A 67 -6.13 7.69 -10.92
N GLY A 68 -6.79 6.75 -11.60
CA GLY A 68 -6.18 5.95 -12.67
C GLY A 68 -5.46 4.68 -12.20
N LEU A 69 -5.18 4.53 -10.90
CA LEU A 69 -4.68 3.27 -10.34
C LEU A 69 -5.83 2.28 -10.12
N ARG A 70 -5.59 1.01 -10.48
CA ARG A 70 -6.47 -0.11 -10.13
C ARG A 70 -6.43 -0.36 -8.62
N PRO A 71 -7.50 -0.94 -8.03
CA PRO A 71 -7.53 -1.22 -6.60
C PRO A 71 -6.30 -1.98 -6.09
N GLU A 72 -5.80 -2.96 -6.84
CA GLU A 72 -4.66 -3.79 -6.45
C GLU A 72 -3.37 -2.96 -6.34
N GLU A 73 -3.16 -2.02 -7.27
CA GLU A 73 -2.00 -1.13 -7.33
C GLU A 73 -2.00 -0.12 -6.17
N ARG A 74 -3.18 0.25 -5.68
CA ARG A 74 -3.32 1.15 -4.50
C ARG A 74 -2.93 0.47 -3.20
N LEU A 75 -3.01 -0.86 -3.15
CA LEU A 75 -2.70 -1.67 -1.97
C LEU A 75 -1.25 -2.19 -1.99
N GLU A 76 -0.54 -1.99 -3.10
CA GLU A 76 0.84 -2.42 -3.25
C GLU A 76 1.75 -1.79 -2.18
N GLY A 77 2.63 -2.59 -1.57
CA GLY A 77 3.52 -2.16 -0.49
C GLY A 77 2.88 -2.09 0.90
N LEU A 78 1.55 -2.25 1.03
CA LEU A 78 0.89 -2.38 2.34
C LEU A 78 0.99 -3.82 2.85
N LYS A 79 1.27 -3.98 4.15
CA LYS A 79 1.21 -5.30 4.78
C LYS A 79 -0.24 -5.72 4.96
N PRO A 80 -0.58 -7.02 4.77
CA PRO A 80 -1.94 -7.52 5.02
C PRO A 80 -2.48 -7.15 6.41
N SER A 81 -1.62 -7.13 7.42
CA SER A 81 -1.99 -6.71 8.78
C SER A 81 -2.50 -5.27 8.86
N ASP A 82 -1.94 -4.36 8.05
CA ASP A 82 -2.32 -2.96 8.06
C ASP A 82 -3.67 -2.74 7.35
N LEU A 83 -3.97 -3.55 6.33
CA LEU A 83 -5.29 -3.58 5.68
C LEU A 83 -6.38 -4.09 6.63
N LEU A 84 -6.08 -5.10 7.45
CA LEU A 84 -7.03 -5.64 8.41
C LEU A 84 -7.33 -4.65 9.56
N LYS A 85 -6.40 -3.76 9.92
CA LYS A 85 -6.59 -2.79 11.02
C LYS A 85 -7.79 -1.86 10.80
N SER A 86 -8.08 -1.50 9.55
CA SER A 86 -9.23 -0.67 9.20
C SER A 86 -10.57 -1.43 9.18
N LEU A 87 -10.54 -2.76 9.19
CA LEU A 87 -11.74 -3.61 9.23
C LEU A 87 -12.12 -3.95 10.67
N LYS A 88 -13.43 -4.03 10.93
CA LYS A 88 -13.97 -4.57 12.19
C LYS A 88 -13.67 -6.07 12.30
N PRO A 89 -13.53 -6.64 13.50
CA PRO A 89 -13.22 -8.06 13.69
C PRO A 89 -14.14 -9.01 12.90
N GLU A 90 -15.43 -8.68 12.81
CA GLU A 90 -16.44 -9.48 12.12
C GLU A 90 -16.21 -9.49 10.60
N GLU A 91 -15.87 -8.33 10.03
CA GLU A 91 -15.59 -8.14 8.59
C GLU A 91 -14.30 -8.88 8.16
N ARG A 92 -13.35 -9.07 9.08
CA ARG A 92 -12.10 -9.81 8.80
C ARG A 92 -12.34 -11.30 8.58
N LEU A 93 -13.44 -11.83 9.11
CA LEU A 93 -13.81 -13.24 9.01
C LEU A 93 -14.84 -13.49 7.90
N GLU A 94 -15.34 -12.43 7.26
CA GLU A 94 -16.32 -12.53 6.18
C GLU A 94 -15.75 -13.32 5.00
N GLY A 95 -16.54 -14.25 4.47
CA GLY A 95 -16.12 -15.17 3.41
C GLY A 95 -15.29 -16.37 3.87
N LEU A 96 -14.90 -16.47 5.14
CA LEU A 96 -14.27 -17.67 5.69
C LEU A 96 -15.34 -18.65 6.19
N ARG A 97 -15.17 -19.93 5.84
CA ARG A 97 -16.04 -20.99 6.38
C ARG A 97 -15.66 -21.28 7.83
N PRO A 98 -16.62 -21.42 8.76
CA PRO A 98 -16.32 -21.74 10.16
C PRO A 98 -15.43 -22.99 10.35
N ALA A 99 -15.63 -24.02 9.52
CA ALA A 99 -14.82 -25.23 9.54
C ALA A 99 -13.32 -24.99 9.24
N ASP A 100 -13.00 -24.02 8.38
CA ASP A 100 -11.62 -23.71 8.03
C ASP A 100 -10.92 -22.88 9.13
N LEU A 101 -11.69 -22.09 9.89
CA LEU A 101 -11.20 -21.42 11.09
C LEU A 101 -10.86 -22.42 12.19
N LEU A 102 -11.75 -23.38 12.47
CA LEU A 102 -11.55 -24.42 13.49
C LEU A 102 -10.31 -25.29 13.22
N LYS A 103 -9.98 -25.56 11.95
CA LYS A 103 -8.78 -26.32 11.57
C LYS A 103 -7.47 -25.64 12.00
N ARG A 104 -7.47 -24.32 12.17
CA ARG A 104 -6.30 -23.56 12.62
C ARG A 104 -6.12 -23.59 14.14
N LEU A 105 -7.17 -23.95 14.88
CA LEU A 105 -7.14 -24.12 16.34
C LEU A 105 -6.77 -25.56 16.69
N LYS A 106 -6.06 -25.72 17.81
CA LYS A 106 -5.83 -27.06 18.39
C LYS A 106 -7.16 -27.65 18.88
N PRO A 107 -7.34 -28.98 18.88
CA PRO A 107 -8.59 -29.61 19.31
C PRO A 107 -9.10 -29.13 20.68
N GLU A 108 -8.19 -28.89 21.62
CA GLU A 108 -8.49 -28.47 22.99
C GLU A 108 -9.04 -27.03 23.05
N GLU A 109 -8.60 -26.17 22.13
CA GLU A 109 -8.98 -24.74 22.06
C GLU A 109 -10.34 -24.54 21.38
N ARG A 110 -10.84 -25.53 20.62
CA ARG A 110 -12.08 -25.39 19.83
C ARG A 110 -13.35 -25.26 20.65
N LEU A 111 -13.32 -25.78 21.88
CA LEU A 111 -14.44 -25.73 22.81
C LEU A 111 -14.24 -24.67 23.89
N GLU A 112 -13.12 -23.94 23.85
CA GLU A 112 -12.81 -22.90 24.83
C GLU A 112 -13.83 -21.75 24.72
N GLY A 113 -14.40 -21.35 25.86
CA GLY A 113 -15.45 -20.33 25.92
C GLY A 113 -16.86 -20.82 25.55
N MET A 114 -17.05 -22.09 25.20
CA MET A 114 -18.39 -22.69 25.05
C MET A 114 -18.93 -23.15 26.41
N HIS A 115 -20.24 -22.96 26.64
CA HIS A 115 -20.92 -23.53 27.80
C HIS A 115 -21.05 -25.05 27.65
N SER A 116 -20.79 -25.79 28.74
CA SER A 116 -20.82 -27.26 28.72
C SER A 116 -22.19 -27.81 28.33
N GLU A 117 -23.28 -27.13 28.69
CA GLU A 117 -24.64 -27.50 28.29
C GLU A 117 -24.83 -27.45 26.76
N ASP A 118 -24.26 -26.45 26.09
CA ASP A 118 -24.38 -26.29 24.64
C ASP A 118 -23.53 -27.32 23.88
N ILE A 119 -22.39 -27.72 24.45
CA ILE A 119 -21.58 -28.82 23.90
C ILE A 119 -22.37 -30.12 23.97
N ILE A 120 -22.92 -30.45 25.15
CA ILE A 120 -23.66 -31.69 25.40
C ILE A 120 -24.92 -31.79 24.52
N ARG A 121 -25.64 -30.67 24.32
CA ARG A 121 -26.84 -30.62 23.46
C ARG A 121 -26.57 -31.00 22.00
N ASN A 122 -25.34 -30.83 21.53
CA ASN A 122 -24.95 -31.13 20.16
C ASN A 122 -24.35 -32.52 19.99
N LEU A 123 -24.18 -33.29 21.06
CA LEU A 123 -23.71 -34.69 21.00
C LEU A 123 -24.86 -35.63 20.64
N ASP A 124 -24.53 -36.69 19.91
CA ASP A 124 -25.48 -37.77 19.63
C ASP A 124 -25.63 -38.75 20.82
N ALA A 125 -26.61 -39.64 20.74
CA ALA A 125 -26.88 -40.61 21.80
C ALA A 125 -25.71 -41.56 22.10
N GLN A 126 -24.91 -41.93 21.10
CA GLN A 126 -23.75 -42.82 21.30
C GLN A 126 -22.59 -42.08 21.96
N GLU A 127 -22.35 -40.84 21.56
CA GLU A 127 -21.35 -39.95 22.14
C GLU A 127 -21.66 -39.64 23.61
N LEU A 128 -22.93 -39.41 23.95
CA LEU A 128 -23.37 -39.20 25.33
C LEU A 128 -23.12 -40.42 26.23
N ILE A 129 -23.40 -41.63 25.73
CA ILE A 129 -23.14 -42.87 26.47
C ILE A 129 -21.64 -43.01 26.75
N ARG A 130 -20.79 -42.81 25.72
CA ARG A 130 -19.32 -42.86 25.89
C ARG A 130 -18.81 -41.83 26.90
N LEU A 131 -19.36 -40.61 26.87
CA LEU A 131 -19.00 -39.56 27.83
C LEU A 131 -19.35 -39.98 29.27
N GLN A 132 -20.54 -40.56 29.48
CA GLN A 132 -20.96 -41.06 30.79
C GLN A 132 -20.04 -42.18 31.30
N GLU A 133 -19.65 -43.10 30.42
CA GLU A 133 -18.70 -44.18 30.76
C GLU A 133 -17.32 -43.63 31.17
N LEU A 134 -16.78 -42.66 30.42
CA LEU A 134 -15.50 -42.02 30.74
C LEU A 134 -15.52 -41.27 32.08
N LEU A 135 -16.61 -40.57 32.38
CA LEU A 135 -16.80 -39.87 33.65
C LEU A 135 -16.94 -40.85 34.82
N ALA A 136 -17.67 -41.95 34.63
CA ALA A 136 -17.81 -42.99 35.64
C ALA A 136 -16.48 -43.71 35.93
N ALA A 137 -15.61 -43.86 34.92
CA ALA A 137 -14.26 -44.39 35.07
C ALA A 137 -13.34 -43.44 35.86
N HIS A 138 -13.41 -42.13 35.61
CA HIS A 138 -12.63 -41.13 36.34
C HIS A 138 -13.09 -40.92 37.79
N LYS A 139 -14.38 -41.12 38.09
CA LYS A 139 -14.94 -40.97 39.46
C LYS A 139 -14.65 -42.16 40.38
N LYS A 140 -14.08 -43.26 39.84
CA LYS A 140 -13.69 -44.48 40.57
C LYS A 140 -12.20 -44.53 40.93
N GLN A 141 -11.41 -43.53 40.52
CA GLN A 141 -10.05 -43.27 41.00
C GLN A 141 -10.09 -42.26 42.14
#